data_AF-A0A428RU65-F1
#
_entry.id   AF-A0A428RU65-F1
#
_cell.length_a   1.000
_cell.length_b   1.000
_cell.length_c   1.000
_cell.angle_alpha   90.00
_cell.angle_beta   90.00
_cell.angle_gamma   90.00
#
_symmetry.space_group_name_H-M   'P 1'
#
loop_
_entity.id
_entity.type
_entity.pdbx_description
1 polymer ?
#
loop_
_entity_poly.entity_id
_entity_poly.type
_entity_poly.pdbx_seq_one_letter_code
_entity_poly.pdbx_strand_id
1 'polypeptide(L)'
;MFLSLEESKSAAWVHVLASRRHLVKITALLIATIFALPLWIFSSDLSYTNQRITAPKFKPETSSSSNASTSTYTYDAETPQFTGLTSQVADFWSRLSNELYKAQPKGDEIVSPRPLNPEQFNPHGSKAQIDIDVLKLPTEQFESLKQTHHDYVQSLRYLAPDLPFVRDTRGVVITASGANFGIAVTAVLMLRHVGSKLPVQLFLDSASEYEHKLCNTSLASLDVQCLNMDDFLHVPKSANYSTPHFEKFEFKAFALIFSSFQNILFLDSDAFPIRKPDYLFDVEPYKSHGL
;
A
#
# COMPACT_ATOMS: atom_id res chain seq x y z
N MET A 1 -10.71 55.57 73.72
CA MET A 1 -11.11 54.24 73.20
C MET A 1 -11.58 54.45 71.77
N PHE A 2 -11.13 53.59 70.86
CA PHE A 2 -11.44 53.50 69.42
C PHE A 2 -10.66 54.39 68.44
N LEU A 3 -9.60 53.76 67.94
CA LEU A 3 -9.00 53.94 66.62
C LEU A 3 -9.91 53.36 65.52
N SER A 4 -9.80 54.00 64.35
CA SER A 4 -9.81 53.45 62.99
C SER A 4 -11.07 52.76 62.45
N LEU A 5 -11.74 53.44 61.51
CA LEU A 5 -12.73 52.84 60.61
C LEU A 5 -12.73 53.43 59.18
N GLU A 6 -11.68 54.16 58.79
CA GLU A 6 -11.67 54.90 57.52
C GLU A 6 -10.76 54.31 56.41
N GLU A 7 -9.92 53.31 56.71
CA GLU A 7 -8.96 52.75 55.72
C GLU A 7 -9.45 51.51 54.95
N SER A 8 -10.55 50.86 55.36
CA SER A 8 -10.94 49.56 54.82
C SER A 8 -11.55 49.60 53.41
N LYS A 9 -12.21 50.71 53.02
CA LYS A 9 -12.97 50.76 51.76
C LYS A 9 -12.12 51.14 50.55
N SER A 10 -11.02 51.90 50.70
CA SER A 10 -10.19 52.33 49.57
C SER A 10 -9.31 51.19 49.01
N ALA A 11 -8.71 50.37 49.90
CA ALA A 11 -7.81 49.29 49.49
C ALA A 11 -8.52 48.17 48.71
N ALA A 12 -9.77 47.85 49.06
CA ALA A 12 -10.54 46.80 48.39
C ALA A 12 -10.84 47.12 46.91
N TRP A 13 -11.13 48.38 46.58
CA TRP A 13 -11.41 48.79 45.20
C TRP A 13 -10.15 48.83 44.33
N VAL A 14 -9.00 49.19 44.90
CA VAL A 14 -7.71 49.17 44.19
C VAL A 14 -7.29 47.74 43.83
N HIS A 15 -7.48 46.78 44.74
CA HIS A 15 -7.22 45.36 44.46
C HIS A 15 -8.15 44.77 43.40
N VAL A 16 -9.44 45.14 43.38
CA VAL A 16 -10.41 44.68 42.36
C VAL A 16 -10.08 45.27 40.98
N LEU A 17 -9.68 46.55 40.91
CA LEU A 17 -9.26 47.19 39.66
C LEU A 17 -7.93 46.63 39.13
N ALA A 18 -6.97 46.33 40.01
CA ALA A 18 -5.71 45.70 39.64
C ALA A 18 -5.89 44.25 39.13
N SER A 19 -6.77 43.47 39.79
CA SER A 19 -7.13 42.11 39.39
C SER A 19 -7.82 42.08 38.01
N ARG A 20 -8.75 43.01 37.76
CA ARG A 20 -9.40 43.15 36.44
C ARG A 20 -8.40 43.55 35.35
N ARG A 21 -7.43 44.43 35.64
CA ARG A 21 -6.36 44.78 34.69
C ARG A 21 -5.45 43.60 34.36
N HIS A 22 -5.13 42.74 35.34
CA HIS A 22 -4.37 41.53 35.10
C HIS A 22 -5.15 40.50 34.26
N LEU A 23 -6.44 40.31 34.57
CA LEU A 23 -7.30 39.40 33.81
C LEU A 23 -7.43 39.84 32.35
N VAL A 24 -7.65 41.13 32.10
CA VAL A 24 -7.73 41.69 30.73
C VAL A 24 -6.43 41.51 29.96
N LYS A 25 -5.27 41.72 30.61
CA LYS A 25 -3.96 41.49 29.98
C LYS A 25 -3.73 40.03 29.62
N ILE A 26 -4.09 39.10 30.51
CA ILE A 26 -3.95 37.65 30.27
C ILE A 26 -4.88 37.20 29.14
N THR A 27 -6.14 37.65 29.12
CA THR A 27 -7.07 37.33 28.04
C THR A 27 -6.61 37.91 26.70
N ALA A 28 -6.05 39.13 26.68
CA ALA A 28 -5.52 39.73 25.46
C ALA A 28 -4.30 38.96 24.92
N LEU A 29 -3.42 38.48 25.81
CA LEU A 29 -2.27 37.64 25.45
C LEU A 29 -2.70 36.29 24.89
N LEU A 30 -3.67 35.63 25.53
CA LEU A 30 -4.23 34.35 25.05
C LEU A 30 -4.86 34.51 23.67
N ILE A 31 -5.68 35.54 23.48
CA ILE A 31 -6.30 35.85 22.18
C ILE A 31 -5.22 36.11 21.13
N ALA A 32 -4.21 36.93 21.43
CA ALA A 32 -3.10 37.20 20.51
C ALA A 32 -2.33 35.92 20.12
N THR A 33 -2.07 35.01 21.08
CA THR A 33 -1.40 33.74 20.79
C THR A 33 -2.25 32.79 19.94
N ILE A 34 -3.57 32.74 20.20
CA ILE A 34 -4.52 31.90 19.44
C ILE A 34 -4.60 32.37 17.97
N PHE A 35 -4.45 33.67 17.70
CA PHE A 35 -4.44 34.18 16.33
C PHE A 35 -3.05 34.14 15.67
N ALA A 36 -1.97 34.35 16.42
CA ALA A 36 -0.60 34.35 15.87
C ALA A 36 -0.10 32.96 15.47
N LEU A 37 -0.44 31.90 16.24
CA LEU A 37 -0.05 30.52 15.94
C LEU A 37 -0.59 30.00 14.59
N PRO A 38 -1.89 30.12 14.27
CA PRO A 38 -2.40 29.67 12.97
C PRO A 38 -1.90 30.55 11.83
N LEU A 39 -1.70 31.87 12.04
CA LEU A 39 -1.09 32.74 11.02
C LEU A 39 0.36 32.33 10.71
N TRP A 40 1.13 31.93 11.73
CA TRP A 40 2.50 31.44 11.54
C TRP A 40 2.52 30.09 10.81
N ILE A 41 1.65 29.15 11.20
CA ILE A 41 1.50 27.85 10.53
C ILE A 41 1.10 28.03 9.07
N PHE A 42 0.11 28.90 8.81
CA PHE A 42 -0.37 29.17 7.45
C PHE A 42 0.69 29.87 6.59
N SER A 43 1.47 30.79 7.18
CA SER A 43 2.59 31.44 6.49
C SER A 43 3.73 30.48 6.15
N SER A 44 4.03 29.49 7.01
CA SER A 44 5.03 28.46 6.70
C SER A 44 4.59 27.55 5.56
N ASP A 45 3.30 27.19 5.49
CA ASP A 45 2.75 26.36 4.42
C ASP A 45 2.72 27.12 3.07
N LEU A 46 2.42 28.42 3.10
CA LEU A 46 2.44 29.27 1.89
C LEU A 46 3.88 29.49 1.37
N SER A 47 4.87 29.59 2.27
CA SER A 47 6.29 29.65 1.90
C SER A 47 6.74 28.38 1.20
N TYR A 48 6.34 27.21 1.70
CA TYR A 48 6.71 25.92 1.13
C TYR A 48 6.08 25.69 -0.25
N THR A 49 4.82 26.10 -0.42
CA THR A 49 4.12 26.00 -1.72
C THR A 49 4.69 26.97 -2.76
N ASN A 50 5.05 28.19 -2.38
CA ASN A 50 5.67 29.14 -3.32
C ASN A 50 7.06 28.68 -3.81
N GLN A 51 7.86 28.01 -2.97
CA GLN A 51 9.14 27.42 -3.39
C GLN A 51 8.98 26.36 -4.50
N ARG A 52 7.88 25.61 -4.52
CA ARG A 52 7.59 24.62 -5.60
C ARG A 52 7.24 25.28 -6.94
N ILE A 53 6.63 26.47 -6.93
CA ILE A 53 6.18 27.14 -8.17
C ILE A 53 7.36 27.80 -8.90
N THR A 54 8.41 28.21 -8.18
CA THR A 54 9.62 28.85 -8.74
C THR A 54 10.74 27.88 -9.14
N ALA A 55 10.60 26.57 -8.92
CA ALA A 55 11.60 25.62 -9.41
C ALA A 55 11.61 25.62 -10.96
N PRO A 56 12.78 25.75 -11.62
CA PRO A 56 12.84 25.96 -13.05
C PRO A 56 12.32 24.73 -13.82
N LYS A 57 11.43 24.98 -14.79
CA LYS A 57 10.94 23.97 -15.75
C LYS A 57 12.11 23.37 -16.53
N PHE A 58 12.27 22.06 -16.42
CA PHE A 58 13.24 21.28 -17.17
C PHE A 58 13.03 21.47 -18.68
N LYS A 59 14.08 21.93 -19.38
CA LYS A 59 14.09 22.14 -20.84
C LYS A 59 15.00 21.07 -21.44
N PRO A 60 14.52 20.16 -22.31
CA PRO A 60 15.39 19.19 -22.95
C PRO A 60 16.21 19.88 -24.03
N GLU A 61 17.53 19.86 -23.91
CA GLU A 61 18.44 20.28 -24.97
C GLU A 61 18.56 19.17 -26.03
N THR A 62 18.18 19.52 -27.25
CA THR A 62 18.45 18.75 -28.45
C THR A 62 19.88 19.07 -28.91
N SER A 63 20.80 18.13 -28.78
CA SER A 63 22.11 18.21 -29.45
C SER A 63 22.34 16.98 -30.30
N SER A 64 22.14 17.16 -31.61
CA SER A 64 22.66 16.29 -32.65
C SER A 64 24.15 16.56 -32.86
N SER A 65 25.00 15.53 -32.76
CA SER A 65 26.21 15.45 -33.57
C SER A 65 26.63 13.98 -33.75
N SER A 66 26.67 13.60 -35.01
CA SER A 66 27.27 12.41 -35.60
C SER A 66 28.73 12.19 -35.17
N ASN A 67 29.12 10.93 -34.98
CA ASN A 67 30.18 10.28 -35.76
C ASN A 67 30.22 8.78 -35.48
N ALA A 68 30.27 8.01 -36.56
CA ALA A 68 30.32 6.56 -36.57
C ALA A 68 31.74 6.05 -36.28
N SER A 69 31.82 5.00 -35.46
CA SER A 69 32.96 4.08 -35.40
C SER A 69 32.44 2.67 -35.15
N THR A 70 32.41 1.88 -36.22
CA THR A 70 32.09 0.45 -36.23
C THR A 70 32.95 -0.29 -35.21
N SER A 71 32.32 -0.74 -34.14
CA SER A 71 32.92 -1.68 -33.19
C SER A 71 31.92 -2.80 -32.99
N THR A 72 32.25 -3.94 -33.57
CA THR A 72 31.52 -5.20 -33.46
C THR A 72 31.67 -5.70 -32.03
N TYR A 73 30.83 -5.19 -31.14
CA TYR A 73 30.65 -5.78 -29.82
C TYR A 73 29.68 -6.95 -29.97
N THR A 74 30.23 -8.15 -29.99
CA THR A 74 29.50 -9.36 -29.59
C THR A 74 28.97 -9.12 -28.19
N TYR A 75 27.70 -8.74 -28.11
CA TYR A 75 26.92 -8.83 -26.89
C TYR A 75 26.72 -10.32 -26.63
N ASP A 76 27.59 -10.90 -25.79
CA ASP A 76 27.26 -12.13 -25.11
C ASP A 76 25.97 -11.87 -24.32
N ALA A 77 24.97 -12.72 -24.58
CA ALA A 77 23.65 -12.63 -24.01
C ALA A 77 23.71 -12.94 -22.50
N GLU A 78 23.88 -11.92 -21.68
CA GLU A 78 23.33 -11.93 -20.33
C GLU A 78 21.88 -11.44 -20.41
N THR A 79 20.96 -12.40 -20.58
CA THR A 79 19.54 -12.22 -20.28
C THR A 79 19.37 -11.51 -18.94
N PRO A 80 18.54 -10.44 -18.84
CA PRO A 80 18.40 -9.65 -17.62
C PRO A 80 18.06 -10.52 -16.40
N GLN A 81 18.77 -10.35 -15.27
CA GLN A 81 18.49 -11.04 -14.01
C GLN A 81 17.12 -10.62 -13.44
N PHE A 82 16.09 -11.37 -13.85
CA PHE A 82 14.85 -11.55 -13.11
C PHE A 82 15.18 -12.39 -11.87
N THR A 83 15.20 -11.85 -10.65
CA THR A 83 15.38 -12.71 -9.45
C THR A 83 14.06 -13.46 -9.17
N GLY A 84 13.86 -14.53 -9.95
CA GLY A 84 12.63 -15.30 -10.06
C GLY A 84 12.44 -16.39 -9.02
N LEU A 85 11.59 -17.37 -9.38
CA LEU A 85 11.30 -18.57 -8.61
C LEU A 85 12.60 -19.24 -8.14
N THR A 86 12.80 -19.28 -6.82
CA THR A 86 13.88 -20.07 -6.22
C THR A 86 13.38 -21.49 -5.95
N SER A 87 14.30 -22.46 -5.78
CA SER A 87 13.91 -23.81 -5.37
C SER A 87 13.16 -23.82 -4.04
N GLN A 88 13.55 -22.96 -3.10
CA GLN A 88 12.89 -22.82 -1.81
C GLN A 88 11.44 -22.33 -1.96
N VAL A 89 11.21 -21.34 -2.83
CA VAL A 89 9.86 -20.83 -3.14
C VAL A 89 9.03 -21.89 -3.86
N ALA A 90 9.61 -22.63 -4.81
CA ALA A 90 8.94 -23.73 -5.50
C ALA A 90 8.53 -24.85 -4.54
N ASP A 91 9.43 -25.25 -3.65
CA ASP A 91 9.20 -26.29 -2.64
C ASP A 91 8.15 -25.85 -1.60
N PHE A 92 8.18 -24.57 -1.21
CA PHE A 92 7.15 -24.00 -0.35
C PHE A 92 5.78 -23.98 -1.04
N TRP A 93 5.72 -23.49 -2.28
CA TRP A 93 4.49 -23.45 -3.08
C TRP A 93 3.88 -24.85 -3.22
N SER A 94 4.70 -25.84 -3.60
CA SER A 94 4.27 -27.24 -3.74
C SER A 94 3.60 -27.80 -2.47
N ARG A 95 4.15 -27.51 -1.29
CA ARG A 95 3.55 -27.92 -0.01
C ARG A 95 2.28 -27.15 0.30
N LEU A 96 2.28 -25.83 0.08
CA LEU A 96 1.14 -24.96 0.32
C LEU A 96 -0.05 -25.34 -0.58
N SER A 97 0.19 -25.54 -1.88
CA SER A 97 -0.83 -25.94 -2.84
C SER A 97 -1.39 -27.32 -2.51
N ASN A 98 -0.55 -28.27 -2.06
CA ASN A 98 -1.01 -29.57 -1.63
C ASN A 98 -2.00 -29.48 -0.45
N GLU A 99 -1.68 -28.68 0.58
CA GLU A 99 -2.59 -28.49 1.71
C GLU A 99 -3.86 -27.72 1.31
N LEU A 100 -3.74 -26.76 0.38
CA LEU A 100 -4.90 -26.02 -0.16
C LEU A 100 -5.89 -26.96 -0.86
N TYR A 101 -5.40 -27.81 -1.77
CA TYR A 101 -6.25 -28.77 -2.50
C TYR A 101 -6.80 -29.87 -1.61
N LYS A 102 -6.04 -30.31 -0.61
CA LYS A 102 -6.52 -31.25 0.41
C LYS A 102 -7.68 -30.67 1.23
N ALA A 103 -7.68 -29.35 1.43
CA ALA A 103 -8.72 -28.60 2.13
C ALA A 103 -9.83 -28.05 1.21
N GLN A 104 -10.01 -28.65 0.03
CA GLN A 104 -11.10 -28.24 -0.87
C GLN A 104 -12.48 -28.52 -0.23
N PRO A 105 -13.36 -27.51 -0.09
CA PRO A 105 -14.69 -27.72 0.47
C PRO A 105 -15.56 -28.55 -0.47
N LYS A 106 -16.52 -29.29 0.11
CA LYS A 106 -17.54 -30.04 -0.61
C LYS A 106 -18.76 -29.17 -0.88
N GLY A 107 -19.34 -29.32 -2.06
CA GLY A 107 -20.56 -28.62 -2.46
C GLY A 107 -20.45 -28.03 -3.85
N ASP A 108 -21.51 -27.34 -4.27
CA ASP A 108 -21.57 -26.65 -5.55
C ASP A 108 -20.78 -25.33 -5.51
N GLU A 109 -20.51 -24.76 -6.68
CA GLU A 109 -19.88 -23.44 -6.79
C GLU A 109 -20.69 -22.38 -6.03
N ILE A 110 -20.00 -21.59 -5.20
CA ILE A 110 -20.62 -20.51 -4.44
C ILE A 110 -20.84 -19.33 -5.38
N VAL A 111 -22.11 -19.08 -5.72
CA VAL A 111 -22.49 -17.92 -6.53
C VAL A 111 -22.82 -16.75 -5.61
N SER A 112 -22.11 -15.64 -5.78
CA SER A 112 -22.39 -14.41 -5.04
C SER A 112 -23.84 -13.98 -5.27
N PRO A 113 -24.59 -13.60 -4.21
CA PRO A 113 -25.89 -12.97 -4.40
C PRO A 113 -25.66 -11.71 -5.24
N ARG A 114 -26.44 -11.49 -6.30
CA ARG A 114 -26.27 -10.30 -7.14
C ARG A 114 -26.62 -9.07 -6.29
N PRO A 115 -25.63 -8.29 -5.82
CA PRO A 115 -25.93 -7.12 -5.02
C PRO A 115 -26.61 -6.08 -5.90
N LEU A 116 -27.24 -5.09 -5.27
CA LEU A 116 -27.82 -4.00 -6.03
C LEU A 116 -26.70 -3.27 -6.81
N ASN A 117 -26.83 -3.17 -8.14
CA ASN A 117 -25.84 -2.44 -8.93
C ASN A 117 -25.83 -0.96 -8.48
N PRO A 118 -24.69 -0.41 -8.02
CA PRO A 118 -24.61 0.98 -7.56
C PRO A 118 -25.05 2.00 -8.63
N GLU A 119 -24.81 1.72 -9.91
CA GLU A 119 -25.24 2.56 -11.03
C GLU A 119 -26.76 2.54 -11.26
N GLN A 120 -27.43 1.51 -10.74
CA GLN A 120 -28.88 1.34 -10.84
C GLN A 120 -29.59 1.74 -9.54
N PHE A 121 -28.85 2.16 -8.51
CA PHE A 121 -29.42 2.72 -7.30
C PHE A 121 -30.11 4.05 -7.59
N ASN A 122 -31.38 4.15 -7.23
CA ASN A 122 -32.20 5.33 -7.34
C ASN A 122 -32.80 5.67 -5.97
N PRO A 123 -32.20 6.61 -5.22
CA PRO A 123 -32.70 7.01 -3.90
C PRO A 123 -34.10 7.66 -3.95
N HIS A 124 -34.56 8.05 -5.13
CA HIS A 124 -35.89 8.63 -5.37
C HIS A 124 -36.82 7.69 -6.14
N GLY A 125 -36.44 6.42 -6.29
CA GLY A 125 -37.24 5.41 -6.97
C GLY A 125 -38.56 5.15 -6.23
N SER A 126 -39.64 4.95 -6.98
CA SER A 126 -40.95 4.61 -6.40
C SER A 126 -41.04 3.18 -5.86
N LYS A 127 -40.01 2.35 -6.09
CA LYS A 127 -39.89 0.98 -5.57
C LYS A 127 -38.71 0.91 -4.62
N ALA A 128 -38.92 0.32 -3.45
CA ALA A 128 -37.85 0.03 -2.51
C ALA A 128 -36.80 -0.88 -3.17
N GLN A 129 -35.54 -0.44 -3.15
CA GLN A 129 -34.39 -1.20 -3.64
C GLN A 129 -33.78 -1.92 -2.43
N ILE A 130 -33.73 -3.24 -2.49
CA ILE A 130 -33.20 -4.07 -1.40
C ILE A 130 -31.85 -4.61 -1.86
N ASP A 131 -30.82 -4.31 -1.08
CA ASP A 131 -29.52 -4.94 -1.21
C ASP A 131 -29.46 -6.14 -0.27
N ILE A 132 -29.25 -7.34 -0.83
CA ILE A 132 -29.17 -8.58 -0.06
C ILE A 132 -27.72 -9.01 -0.05
N ASP A 133 -27.01 -8.58 0.99
CA ASP A 133 -25.64 -9.03 1.28
C ASP A 133 -25.66 -10.26 2.19
N VAL A 134 -26.37 -11.30 1.75
CA VAL A 134 -26.48 -12.57 2.49
C VAL A 134 -26.31 -13.73 1.52
N LEU A 135 -25.25 -14.49 1.71
CA LEU A 135 -25.00 -15.73 1.00
C LEU A 135 -25.76 -16.88 1.67
N LYS A 136 -26.70 -17.50 0.96
CA LYS A 136 -27.44 -18.67 1.45
C LYS A 136 -26.77 -19.95 0.97
N LEU A 137 -26.31 -20.78 1.91
CA LEU A 137 -25.69 -22.07 1.65
C LEU A 137 -26.46 -23.20 2.33
N PRO A 138 -26.53 -24.40 1.73
CA PRO A 138 -26.96 -25.61 2.43
C PRO A 138 -26.11 -25.85 3.67
N THR A 139 -26.73 -26.33 4.76
CA THR A 139 -26.03 -26.59 6.03
C THR A 139 -24.80 -27.49 5.85
N GLU A 140 -24.89 -28.52 5.02
CA GLU A 140 -23.79 -29.44 4.74
C GLU A 140 -22.59 -28.74 4.06
N GLN A 141 -22.87 -27.85 3.10
CA GLN A 141 -21.84 -27.07 2.42
C GLN A 141 -21.20 -26.05 3.36
N PHE A 142 -22.00 -25.39 4.20
CA PHE A 142 -21.50 -24.46 5.22
C PHE A 142 -20.58 -25.16 6.23
N GLU A 143 -20.99 -26.30 6.77
CA GLU A 143 -20.15 -27.07 7.70
C GLU A 143 -18.89 -27.60 7.00
N SER A 144 -18.98 -28.00 5.72
CA SER A 144 -17.80 -28.38 4.95
C SER A 144 -16.82 -27.21 4.80
N LEU A 145 -17.27 -26.01 4.45
CA LEU A 145 -16.41 -24.82 4.33
C LEU A 145 -15.71 -24.50 5.65
N LYS A 146 -16.47 -24.55 6.75
CA LYS A 146 -15.96 -24.28 8.09
C LYS A 146 -14.90 -25.30 8.50
N GLN A 147 -15.16 -26.58 8.29
CA GLN A 147 -14.23 -27.65 8.66
C GLN A 147 -12.97 -27.60 7.81
N THR A 148 -13.08 -27.48 6.48
CA THR A 148 -11.89 -27.47 5.63
C THR A 148 -11.07 -26.19 5.80
N HIS A 149 -11.70 -25.04 6.04
CA HIS A 149 -10.98 -23.83 6.44
C HIS A 149 -10.23 -24.02 7.75
N HIS A 150 -10.85 -24.63 8.77
CA HIS A 150 -10.17 -24.96 10.02
C HIS A 150 -8.94 -25.83 9.79
N ASP A 151 -9.08 -26.90 9.02
CA ASP A 151 -7.99 -27.84 8.73
C ASP A 151 -6.85 -27.15 7.95
N TYR A 152 -7.18 -26.29 6.99
CA TYR A 152 -6.20 -25.49 6.25
C TYR A 152 -5.47 -24.51 7.17
N VAL A 153 -6.17 -23.76 8.01
CA VAL A 153 -5.53 -22.85 8.98
C VAL A 153 -4.64 -23.60 9.96
N GLN A 154 -5.00 -24.83 10.36
CA GLN A 154 -4.11 -25.67 11.17
C GLN A 154 -2.84 -26.07 10.42
N SER A 155 -2.94 -26.46 9.14
CA SER A 155 -1.76 -26.83 8.35
C SER A 155 -0.83 -25.65 8.11
N LEU A 156 -1.38 -24.44 7.91
CA LEU A 156 -0.60 -23.21 7.75
C LEU A 156 0.30 -22.92 8.96
N ARG A 157 -0.08 -23.30 10.19
CA ARG A 157 0.78 -23.12 11.38
C ARG A 157 2.11 -23.85 11.28
N TYR A 158 2.15 -24.95 10.52
CA TYR A 158 3.37 -25.73 10.28
C TYR A 158 4.12 -25.27 9.05
N LEU A 159 3.43 -24.73 8.05
CA LEU A 159 4.06 -24.24 6.81
C LEU A 159 4.63 -22.82 6.97
N ALA A 160 3.92 -21.92 7.65
CA ALA A 160 4.28 -20.51 7.74
C ALA A 160 5.71 -20.23 8.24
N PRO A 161 6.30 -20.99 9.19
CA PRO A 161 7.69 -20.80 9.60
C PRO A 161 8.73 -21.01 8.48
N ASP A 162 8.37 -21.77 7.44
CA ASP A 162 9.24 -22.07 6.30
C ASP A 162 9.02 -21.11 5.12
N LEU A 163 8.18 -20.07 5.29
CA LEU A 163 7.95 -19.09 4.24
C LEU A 163 9.29 -18.45 3.83
N PRO A 164 9.69 -18.54 2.54
CA PRO A 164 10.97 -18.03 2.09
C PRO A 164 10.95 -16.51 1.95
N PHE A 165 11.85 -15.85 2.66
CA PHE A 165 12.11 -14.42 2.52
C PHE A 165 13.58 -14.11 2.87
N VAL A 166 14.05 -12.94 2.48
CA VAL A 166 15.38 -12.44 2.84
C VAL A 166 15.26 -11.62 4.12
N ARG A 167 16.02 -12.00 5.15
CA ARG A 167 16.00 -11.31 6.45
C ARG A 167 16.39 -9.85 6.34
N ASP A 168 15.82 -9.03 7.22
CA ASP A 168 16.10 -7.60 7.38
C ASP A 168 15.84 -6.77 6.11
N THR A 169 14.98 -7.26 5.23
CA THR A 169 14.54 -6.55 4.03
C THR A 169 13.17 -5.93 4.21
N ARG A 170 12.93 -4.82 3.51
CA ARG A 170 11.63 -4.18 3.41
C ARG A 170 11.43 -3.57 2.03
N GLY A 171 10.20 -3.60 1.53
CA GLY A 171 9.90 -3.11 0.20
C GLY A 171 8.42 -2.97 -0.08
N VAL A 172 8.11 -2.42 -1.25
CA VAL A 172 6.75 -2.28 -1.75
C VAL A 172 6.44 -3.45 -2.69
N VAL A 173 5.27 -4.06 -2.52
CA VAL A 173 4.77 -5.06 -3.45
C VAL A 173 3.56 -4.49 -4.19
N ILE A 174 3.58 -4.53 -5.51
CA ILE A 174 2.50 -4.09 -6.39
C ILE A 174 2.15 -5.25 -7.31
N THR A 175 0.85 -5.48 -7.53
CA THR A 175 0.36 -6.36 -8.59
C THR A 175 -0.19 -5.54 -9.74
N ALA A 176 0.12 -5.90 -10.98
CA ALA A 176 -0.48 -5.32 -12.16
C ALA A 176 -0.87 -6.39 -13.17
N SER A 177 -2.03 -6.20 -13.80
CA SER A 177 -2.33 -6.87 -15.06
C SER A 177 -1.84 -6.03 -16.22
N GLY A 178 -1.69 -6.62 -17.42
CA GLY A 178 -1.29 -5.84 -18.61
C GLY A 178 -2.14 -4.58 -18.88
N ALA A 179 -3.43 -4.59 -18.54
CA ALA A 179 -4.28 -3.39 -18.66
C ALA A 179 -3.93 -2.27 -17.65
N ASN A 180 -3.38 -2.64 -16.49
CA ASN A 180 -3.07 -1.73 -15.38
C ASN A 180 -1.56 -1.46 -15.24
N PHE A 181 -0.71 -2.01 -16.11
CA PHE A 181 0.74 -1.84 -16.03
C PHE A 181 1.15 -0.36 -16.01
N GLY A 182 0.60 0.46 -16.90
CA GLY A 182 0.87 1.91 -16.91
C GLY A 182 0.42 2.63 -15.63
N ILE A 183 -0.65 2.15 -14.99
CA ILE A 183 -1.13 2.67 -13.71
C ILE A 183 -0.13 2.31 -12.60
N ALA A 184 0.33 1.06 -12.55
CA ALA A 184 1.35 0.60 -11.61
C ALA A 184 2.69 1.35 -11.78
N VAL A 185 3.11 1.59 -13.02
CA VAL A 185 4.28 2.44 -13.33
C VAL A 185 4.08 3.85 -12.77
N THR A 186 2.87 4.41 -12.89
CA THR A 186 2.55 5.71 -12.30
C THR A 186 2.66 5.67 -10.77
N ALA A 187 2.19 4.62 -10.11
CA ALA A 187 2.37 4.44 -8.66
C ALA A 187 3.85 4.39 -8.24
N VAL A 188 4.70 3.69 -9.00
CA VAL A 188 6.16 3.68 -8.82
C VAL A 188 6.75 5.08 -8.97
N LEU A 189 6.39 5.80 -10.04
CA LEU A 189 6.89 7.16 -10.26
C LEU A 189 6.46 8.10 -9.13
N MET A 190 5.24 7.95 -8.61
CA MET A 190 4.76 8.70 -7.45
C MET A 190 5.53 8.37 -6.18
N LEU A 191 5.84 7.09 -5.91
CA LEU A 191 6.72 6.68 -4.80
C LEU A 191 8.08 7.39 -4.87
N ARG A 192 8.69 7.41 -6.06
CA ARG A 192 9.99 8.09 -6.28
C ARG A 192 9.85 9.60 -6.14
N HIS A 193 8.78 10.18 -6.66
CA HIS A 193 8.49 11.62 -6.57
C HIS A 193 8.37 12.11 -5.12
N VAL A 194 7.71 11.32 -4.26
CA VAL A 194 7.58 11.67 -2.82
C VAL A 194 8.83 11.30 -2.00
N GLY A 195 9.90 10.82 -2.63
CA GLY A 195 11.19 10.55 -2.00
C GLY A 195 11.31 9.18 -1.31
N SER A 196 10.44 8.23 -1.65
CA SER A 196 10.60 6.83 -1.23
C SER A 196 11.77 6.17 -1.96
N LYS A 197 12.61 5.49 -1.20
CA LYS A 197 13.74 4.69 -1.72
C LYS A 197 13.54 3.19 -1.49
N LEU A 198 12.32 2.79 -1.14
CA LEU A 198 12.01 1.37 -0.97
C LEU A 198 12.14 0.65 -2.31
N PRO A 199 12.76 -0.53 -2.34
CA PRO A 199 12.73 -1.40 -3.51
C PRO A 199 11.28 -1.82 -3.78
N VAL A 200 10.93 -1.99 -5.04
CA VAL A 200 9.58 -2.39 -5.46
C VAL A 200 9.66 -3.75 -6.14
N GLN A 201 8.81 -4.69 -5.73
CA GLN A 201 8.50 -5.90 -6.49
C GLN A 201 7.16 -5.72 -7.19
N LEU A 202 7.20 -5.67 -8.53
CA LEU A 202 6.03 -5.53 -9.39
C LEU A 202 5.68 -6.89 -9.99
N PHE A 203 4.66 -7.55 -9.44
CA PHE A 203 4.15 -8.82 -9.95
C PHE A 203 3.17 -8.59 -11.10
N LEU A 204 3.45 -9.20 -12.24
CA LEU A 204 2.71 -9.11 -13.49
C LEU A 204 1.97 -10.43 -13.72
N ASP A 205 0.68 -10.36 -14.06
CA ASP A 205 -0.09 -11.54 -14.48
C ASP A 205 0.33 -12.07 -15.85
N SER A 206 0.85 -11.17 -16.67
CA SER A 206 1.29 -11.37 -18.04
C SER A 206 2.04 -10.10 -18.43
N ALA A 207 3.05 -10.24 -19.29
CA ALA A 207 3.80 -9.11 -19.80
C ALA A 207 4.02 -9.25 -21.30
N SER A 208 3.72 -8.19 -22.03
CA SER A 208 4.09 -8.00 -23.43
C SER A 208 5.59 -7.73 -23.55
N GLU A 209 6.13 -7.90 -24.76
CA GLU A 209 7.53 -7.58 -25.07
C GLU A 209 7.90 -6.13 -24.69
N TYR A 210 6.97 -5.20 -24.89
CA TYR A 210 7.14 -3.80 -24.50
C TYR A 210 7.28 -3.63 -22.98
N GLU A 211 6.43 -4.29 -22.20
CA GLU A 211 6.45 -4.23 -20.73
C GLU A 211 7.73 -4.87 -20.18
N HIS A 212 8.16 -6.01 -20.74
CA HIS A 212 9.44 -6.62 -20.42
C HIS A 212 10.62 -5.69 -20.68
N LYS A 213 10.63 -5.00 -21.83
CA LYS A 213 11.67 -4.02 -22.14
C LYS A 213 11.67 -2.87 -21.13
N LEU A 214 10.50 -2.36 -20.76
CA LEU A 214 10.41 -1.26 -19.78
C LEU A 214 10.88 -1.71 -18.39
N CYS A 215 10.51 -2.93 -17.99
CA CYS A 215 10.96 -3.57 -16.76
C CYS A 215 12.49 -3.65 -16.67
N ASN A 216 13.12 -4.18 -17.72
CA ASN A 216 14.57 -4.40 -17.75
C ASN A 216 15.40 -3.13 -18.01
N THR A 217 14.76 -1.99 -18.27
CA THR A 217 15.46 -0.73 -18.56
C THR A 217 15.02 0.37 -17.59
N SER A 218 13.92 1.05 -17.89
CA SER A 218 13.47 2.23 -17.14
C SER A 218 13.08 1.88 -15.69
N LEU A 219 12.35 0.79 -15.47
CA LEU A 219 11.91 0.44 -14.11
C LEU A 219 13.05 -0.14 -13.25
N ALA A 220 13.95 -0.94 -13.83
CA ALA A 220 15.16 -1.40 -13.14
C ALA A 220 16.00 -0.23 -12.60
N SER A 221 16.13 0.87 -13.35
CA SER A 221 16.82 2.08 -12.89
C SER A 221 16.14 2.80 -11.71
N LEU A 222 14.88 2.46 -11.44
CA LEU A 222 14.09 2.97 -10.33
C LEU A 222 14.03 1.97 -9.17
N ASP A 223 14.92 0.98 -9.08
CA ASP A 223 14.92 -0.06 -8.04
C ASP A 223 13.58 -0.83 -8.01
N VAL A 224 13.09 -1.16 -9.21
CA VAL A 224 11.92 -2.01 -9.40
C VAL A 224 12.36 -3.33 -10.00
N GLN A 225 11.94 -4.40 -9.36
CA GLN A 225 12.05 -5.75 -9.87
C GLN A 225 10.68 -6.18 -10.40
N CYS A 226 10.58 -6.39 -11.72
CA CYS A 226 9.40 -7.03 -12.30
C CYS A 226 9.45 -8.54 -12.13
N LEU A 227 8.33 -9.13 -11.72
CA LEU A 227 8.14 -10.55 -11.46
C LEU A 227 6.92 -11.04 -12.24
N ASN A 228 7.04 -12.13 -12.98
CA ASN A 228 5.93 -12.81 -13.65
C ASN A 228 5.29 -13.80 -12.68
N MET A 229 4.00 -13.64 -12.42
CA MET A 229 3.27 -14.47 -11.47
C MET A 229 3.22 -15.95 -11.90
N ASP A 230 3.09 -16.20 -13.20
CA ASP A 230 3.02 -17.56 -13.75
C ASP A 230 4.26 -18.39 -13.43
N ASP A 231 5.43 -17.75 -13.33
CA ASP A 231 6.67 -18.44 -13.00
C ASP A 231 6.59 -19.13 -11.64
N PHE A 232 5.84 -18.55 -10.69
CA PHE A 232 5.70 -19.04 -9.32
C PHE A 232 4.60 -20.09 -9.14
N LEU A 233 3.57 -20.04 -9.98
CA LEU A 233 2.36 -20.85 -9.79
C LEU A 233 2.48 -22.27 -10.33
N HIS A 234 3.56 -22.61 -11.02
CA HIS A 234 3.82 -23.95 -11.52
C HIS A 234 3.79 -24.99 -10.39
N VAL A 235 2.91 -25.99 -10.51
CA VAL A 235 2.88 -27.15 -9.61
C VAL A 235 3.80 -28.25 -10.16
N PRO A 236 4.42 -29.08 -9.30
CA PRO A 236 5.24 -30.19 -9.77
C PRO A 236 4.48 -31.13 -10.70
N LYS A 237 5.15 -31.69 -11.71
CA LYS A 237 4.52 -32.67 -12.64
C LYS A 237 3.99 -33.92 -11.93
N SER A 238 4.46 -34.19 -10.71
CA SER A 238 4.01 -35.30 -9.86
C SER A 238 2.74 -34.98 -9.05
N ALA A 239 2.26 -33.73 -9.05
CA ALA A 239 1.02 -33.37 -8.40
C ALA A 239 -0.18 -34.05 -9.08
N ASN A 240 -1.13 -34.51 -8.29
CA ASN A 240 -2.39 -35.10 -8.77
C ASN A 240 -3.49 -34.04 -9.01
N TYR A 241 -3.12 -32.76 -9.02
CA TYR A 241 -3.97 -31.61 -9.26
C TYR A 241 -3.31 -30.69 -10.28
N SER A 242 -4.13 -29.91 -10.99
CA SER A 242 -3.66 -28.95 -11.98
C SER A 242 -3.19 -27.64 -11.31
N THR A 243 -2.34 -26.90 -12.01
CA THR A 243 -2.07 -25.50 -11.67
C THR A 243 -3.40 -24.77 -11.54
N PRO A 244 -3.69 -24.12 -10.40
CA PRO A 244 -4.94 -23.39 -10.26
C PRO A 244 -5.00 -22.28 -11.31
N HIS A 245 -6.15 -22.14 -11.97
CA HIS A 245 -6.41 -20.99 -12.82
C HIS A 245 -6.92 -19.88 -11.90
N PHE A 246 -6.13 -18.83 -11.74
CA PHE A 246 -6.50 -17.69 -10.92
C PHE A 246 -6.96 -16.54 -11.81
N GLU A 247 -8.03 -15.88 -11.39
CA GLU A 247 -8.45 -14.61 -11.97
C GLU A 247 -7.49 -13.50 -11.53
N LYS A 248 -7.31 -12.48 -12.36
CA LYS A 248 -6.21 -11.50 -12.25
C LYS A 248 -6.11 -10.76 -10.90
N PHE A 249 -7.23 -10.59 -10.20
CA PHE A 249 -7.27 -9.91 -8.91
C PHE A 249 -6.85 -10.82 -7.74
N GLU A 250 -6.85 -12.14 -7.93
CA GLU A 250 -6.55 -13.13 -6.89
C GLU A 250 -5.03 -13.21 -6.59
N PHE A 251 -4.20 -12.63 -7.45
CA PHE A 251 -2.75 -12.63 -7.33
C PHE A 251 -2.18 -11.81 -6.18
N LYS A 252 -2.98 -10.92 -5.53
CA LYS A 252 -2.48 -10.06 -4.46
C LYS A 252 -1.90 -10.86 -3.29
N ALA A 253 -2.63 -11.87 -2.81
CA ALA A 253 -2.17 -12.71 -1.72
C ALA A 253 -0.91 -13.51 -2.11
N PHE A 254 -0.85 -14.02 -3.34
CA PHE A 254 0.31 -14.74 -3.85
C PHE A 254 1.54 -13.85 -4.03
N ALA A 255 1.36 -12.60 -4.46
CA ALA A 255 2.45 -11.63 -4.53
C ALA A 255 3.09 -11.37 -3.16
N LEU A 256 2.30 -11.40 -2.08
CA LEU A 256 2.83 -11.33 -0.72
C LEU A 256 3.60 -12.58 -0.33
N ILE A 257 3.05 -13.76 -0.64
CA ILE A 257 3.68 -15.05 -0.33
C ILE A 257 5.00 -15.25 -1.09
N PHE A 258 5.06 -14.80 -2.35
CA PHE A 258 6.23 -14.96 -3.22
C PHE A 258 7.21 -13.80 -3.18
N SER A 259 6.85 -12.71 -2.49
CA SER A 259 7.78 -11.60 -2.28
C SER A 259 8.95 -12.07 -1.44
N SER A 260 10.16 -11.61 -1.80
CA SER A 260 11.35 -11.90 -1.02
C SER A 260 11.52 -10.97 0.18
N PHE A 261 10.66 -9.96 0.36
CA PHE A 261 10.77 -9.02 1.46
C PHE A 261 10.25 -9.62 2.78
N GLN A 262 11.00 -9.41 3.86
CA GLN A 262 10.51 -9.73 5.21
C GLN A 262 9.39 -8.77 5.64
N ASN A 263 9.51 -7.49 5.26
CA ASN A 263 8.59 -6.43 5.65
C ASN A 263 7.96 -5.81 4.40
N ILE A 264 6.68 -6.06 4.17
CA ILE A 264 6.00 -5.67 2.93
C ILE A 264 5.04 -4.51 3.18
N LEU A 265 5.14 -3.47 2.35
CA LEU A 265 4.05 -2.53 2.10
C LEU A 265 3.36 -2.95 0.81
N PHE A 266 2.19 -3.58 0.92
CA PHE A 266 1.37 -3.83 -0.25
C PHE A 266 0.78 -2.51 -0.74
N LEU A 267 0.94 -2.20 -2.03
CA LEU A 267 0.38 -1.02 -2.65
C LEU A 267 -0.40 -1.46 -3.89
N ASP A 268 -1.71 -1.21 -3.88
CA ASP A 268 -2.54 -1.42 -5.05
C ASP A 268 -2.07 -0.56 -6.23
N SER A 269 -2.21 -1.09 -7.46
CA SER A 269 -1.68 -0.41 -8.65
C SER A 269 -2.28 0.97 -8.90
N ASP A 270 -3.50 1.22 -8.42
CA ASP A 270 -4.23 2.49 -8.49
C ASP A 270 -4.15 3.33 -7.19
N ALA A 271 -3.29 2.94 -6.24
CA ALA A 271 -3.00 3.72 -5.05
C ALA A 271 -1.75 4.59 -5.25
N PHE A 272 -1.93 5.92 -5.27
CA PHE A 272 -0.85 6.88 -5.53
C PHE A 272 -0.40 7.60 -4.25
N PRO A 273 0.82 7.33 -3.73
CA PRO A 273 1.33 8.01 -2.54
C PRO A 273 1.54 9.51 -2.79
N ILE A 274 0.94 10.35 -1.96
CA ILE A 274 1.14 11.82 -1.95
C ILE A 274 2.18 12.27 -0.90
N ARG A 275 2.64 11.33 -0.06
CA ARG A 275 3.70 11.49 0.94
C ARG A 275 4.55 10.22 0.98
N LYS A 276 5.79 10.36 1.44
CA LYS A 276 6.72 9.24 1.63
C LYS A 276 6.14 8.19 2.59
N PRO A 277 5.89 6.94 2.16
CA PRO A 277 5.28 5.92 3.01
C PRO A 277 6.28 5.11 3.84
N ASP A 278 7.59 5.30 3.68
CA ASP A 278 8.62 4.46 4.32
C ASP A 278 8.51 4.39 5.85
N TYR A 279 7.97 5.42 6.49
CA TYR A 279 7.78 5.44 7.94
C TYR A 279 6.72 4.44 8.44
N LEU A 280 5.89 3.89 7.54
CA LEU A 280 4.84 2.93 7.89
C LEU A 280 5.41 1.65 8.51
N PHE A 281 6.67 1.31 8.20
CA PHE A 281 7.38 0.20 8.84
C PHE A 281 7.81 0.49 10.29
N ASP A 282 7.79 1.76 10.70
CA ASP A 282 8.35 2.23 11.97
C ASP A 282 7.27 2.71 12.95
N VAL A 283 5.99 2.51 12.62
CA VAL A 283 4.83 2.94 13.42
C VAL A 283 3.90 1.78 13.77
N GLU A 284 3.04 2.02 14.75
CA GLU A 284 1.97 1.07 15.11
C GLU A 284 0.78 1.16 14.14
N PRO A 285 0.03 0.06 13.92
CA PRO A 285 0.18 -1.25 14.57
C PRO A 285 1.24 -2.17 13.94
N TYR A 286 1.88 -1.75 12.85
CA TYR A 286 2.79 -2.59 12.08
C TYR A 286 3.94 -3.14 12.93
N LYS A 287 4.57 -2.30 13.75
CA LYS A 287 5.70 -2.72 14.61
C LYS A 287 5.35 -3.82 15.61
N SER A 288 4.14 -3.80 16.18
CA SER A 288 3.76 -4.76 17.22
C SER A 288 3.03 -6.00 16.70
N HIS A 289 2.27 -5.89 15.62
CA HIS A 289 1.41 -6.98 15.16
C HIS A 289 1.75 -7.49 13.74
N GLY A 290 2.60 -6.77 12.99
CA GLY A 290 2.43 -6.76 11.54
C GLY A 290 1.06 -6.18 11.17
N LEU A 291 0.72 -6.14 9.88
CA LEU A 291 -0.65 -5.88 9.43
C LEU A 291 -1.12 -7.06 8.60
#